data_AF-A0A1Q4H9E0-F1
#
_entry.id   AF-A0A1Q4H9E0-F1
#
_cell.length_a   1.000
_cell.length_b   1.000
_cell.length_c   1.000
_cell.angle_alpha   90.00
_cell.angle_beta   90.00
_cell.angle_gamma   90.00
#
_symmetry.space_group_name_H-M   'P 1'
#
loop_
_entity.id
_entity.type
_entity.pdbx_description
1 polymer ?
#
loop_
_entity_poly.entity_id
_entity_poly.type
_entity_poly.pdbx_seq_one_letter_code
_entity_poly.pdbx_strand_id
1 'polypeptide(L)'
;MAQIAEDLLLLLLDNASAQPGLDRQRRQRVLSAAVLLDLAWACRIRPAVDGDPVEPGRLIALTATGPLDPVTGPAMALLSQRPLRPGTAIAKLSRRTEDQLLEHLQRCGQIRRIPLPSKGFKKTAAFPLQRRDRVDAARAALLAALFERRPPTPSTAAIIALLHAADGLGALLSLNDRGWRWVHARAGEIALGSWVDESPTALPEVNLAVTASALRPALSAR
;
A
#
# COMPACT_ATOMS: atom_id res chain seq x y z
N MET A 1 -8.33 9.86 5.66
CA MET A 1 -8.76 8.96 4.58
C MET A 1 -7.52 8.23 4.12
N ALA A 2 -7.60 6.92 3.90
CA ALA A 2 -6.44 6.11 3.52
C ALA A 2 -6.09 6.44 2.06
N GLN A 3 -5.01 7.19 1.83
CA GLN A 3 -4.65 7.58 0.48
C GLN A 3 -3.93 6.43 -0.23
N ILE A 4 -2.92 5.85 0.41
CA ILE A 4 -2.01 4.85 -0.16
C ILE A 4 -2.74 3.54 -0.41
N ALA A 5 -3.50 3.03 0.57
CA ALA A 5 -4.18 1.74 0.45
C ALA A 5 -5.32 1.75 -0.56
N GLU A 6 -6.10 2.84 -0.62
CA GLU A 6 -7.18 2.99 -1.59
C GLU A 6 -6.63 3.17 -3.02
N ASP A 7 -5.61 4.02 -3.22
CA ASP A 7 -4.99 4.23 -4.53
C ASP A 7 -4.34 2.94 -5.05
N LEU A 8 -3.66 2.18 -4.18
CA LEU A 8 -3.11 0.89 -4.53
C LEU A 8 -4.20 -0.10 -4.96
N LEU A 9 -5.31 -0.21 -4.23
CA LEU A 9 -6.39 -1.11 -4.62
C LEU A 9 -7.05 -0.67 -5.94
N LEU A 10 -7.28 0.62 -6.13
CA LEU A 10 -7.83 1.16 -7.38
C LEU A 10 -6.91 0.84 -8.57
N LEU A 11 -5.59 1.01 -8.42
CA LEU A 11 -4.62 0.64 -9.45
C LEU A 11 -4.68 -0.87 -9.78
N LEU A 12 -4.78 -1.72 -8.76
CA LEU A 12 -4.91 -3.17 -8.95
C LEU A 12 -6.23 -3.57 -9.63
N LEU A 13 -7.29 -2.78 -9.47
CA LEU A 13 -8.60 -3.00 -10.11
C LEU A 13 -8.69 -2.40 -11.51
N ASP A 14 -7.82 -1.47 -11.86
CA ASP A 14 -7.81 -0.77 -13.16
C ASP A 14 -7.22 -1.63 -14.27
N ASN A 15 -7.97 -2.65 -14.64
CA ASN A 15 -7.72 -3.56 -15.75
C ASN A 15 -9.04 -4.04 -16.36
N ALA A 16 -8.96 -4.67 -17.53
CA ALA A 16 -10.14 -5.08 -18.29
C ALA A 16 -11.08 -6.05 -17.54
N SER A 17 -10.56 -6.86 -16.62
CA SER A 17 -11.35 -7.81 -15.84
C SER A 17 -12.03 -7.19 -14.63
N ALA A 18 -11.64 -5.97 -14.26
CA ALA A 18 -12.01 -5.29 -13.03
C ALA A 18 -11.85 -6.17 -11.77
N GLN A 19 -10.85 -7.04 -11.76
CA GLN A 19 -10.46 -7.88 -10.62
C GLN A 19 -9.04 -7.52 -10.20
N PRO A 20 -8.67 -7.69 -8.91
CA PRO A 20 -7.34 -7.31 -8.47
C PRO A 20 -6.22 -8.07 -9.21
N GLY A 21 -5.28 -7.33 -9.81
CA GLY A 21 -4.16 -7.87 -10.62
C GLY A 21 -3.07 -8.66 -9.87
N LEU A 22 -3.31 -9.08 -8.63
CA LEU A 22 -2.39 -9.87 -7.80
C LEU A 22 -3.09 -11.09 -7.23
N ASP A 23 -2.34 -12.18 -7.03
CA ASP A 23 -2.86 -13.33 -6.28
C ASP A 23 -3.30 -12.93 -4.87
N ARG A 24 -4.25 -13.69 -4.32
CA ARG A 24 -4.92 -13.33 -3.07
C ARG A 24 -3.95 -13.13 -1.91
N GLN A 25 -2.93 -13.99 -1.79
CA GLN A 25 -2.02 -13.93 -0.65
C GLN A 25 -1.14 -12.69 -0.72
N ARG A 26 -0.52 -12.42 -1.88
CA ARG A 26 0.30 -11.21 -2.08
C ARG A 26 -0.55 -9.96 -1.91
N ARG A 27 -1.73 -9.94 -2.51
CA ARG A 27 -2.67 -8.81 -2.43
C ARG A 27 -3.06 -8.47 -0.99
N GLN A 28 -3.46 -9.46 -0.20
CA GLN A 28 -3.85 -9.25 1.19
C GLN A 28 -2.71 -8.67 2.04
N ARG A 29 -1.48 -9.12 1.79
CA ARG A 29 -0.28 -8.62 2.49
C ARG A 29 0.07 -7.20 2.07
N VAL A 30 0.09 -6.92 0.76
CA VAL A 30 0.47 -5.59 0.25
C VAL A 30 -0.55 -4.51 0.63
N LEU A 31 -1.86 -4.82 0.59
CA LEU A 31 -2.91 -3.89 1.04
C LEU A 31 -2.82 -3.63 2.56
N SER A 32 -2.49 -4.66 3.35
CA SER A 32 -2.27 -4.47 4.80
C SER A 32 -1.06 -3.60 5.10
N ALA A 33 0.03 -3.77 4.34
CA ALA A 33 1.18 -2.90 4.44
C ALA A 33 0.84 -1.46 4.02
N ALA A 34 0.03 -1.26 2.98
CA ALA A 34 -0.43 0.06 2.56
C ALA A 34 -1.22 0.79 3.67
N VAL A 35 -2.10 0.09 4.38
CA VAL A 35 -2.83 0.67 5.53
C VAL A 35 -1.87 1.09 6.66
N LEU A 36 -0.82 0.31 6.90
CA LEU A 36 0.22 0.70 7.86
C LEU A 36 1.00 1.93 7.39
N LEU A 37 1.25 2.06 6.08
CA LEU A 37 1.89 3.24 5.51
C LEU A 37 0.99 4.49 5.56
N ASP A 38 -0.33 4.34 5.41
CA ASP A 38 -1.27 5.46 5.65
C ASP A 38 -1.19 5.96 7.10
N LEU A 39 -1.08 5.05 8.07
CA LEU A 39 -0.87 5.42 9.48
C LEU A 39 0.51 6.06 9.72
N ALA A 40 1.56 5.58 9.07
CA ALA A 40 2.90 6.14 9.19
C ALA A 40 2.99 7.54 8.57
N TRP A 41 2.39 7.73 7.40
CA TRP A 41 2.28 9.02 6.75
C TRP A 41 1.51 10.02 7.63
N ALA A 42 0.46 9.57 8.31
CA ALA A 42 -0.25 10.38 9.30
C ALA A 42 0.48 10.52 10.66
N CYS A 43 1.73 10.06 10.78
CA CYS A 43 2.53 10.05 12.01
C CYS A 43 1.82 9.40 13.21
N ARG A 44 0.97 8.40 12.96
CA ARG A 44 0.24 7.65 14.00
C ARG A 44 0.95 6.38 14.43
N ILE A 45 1.86 5.88 13.61
CA ILE A 45 2.73 4.76 13.94
C ILE A 45 4.15 5.08 13.47
N ARG A 46 5.13 4.42 14.06
CA ARG A 46 6.50 4.34 13.53
C ARG A 46 7.17 3.03 13.97
N PRO A 47 8.25 2.60 13.31
CA PRO A 47 9.16 1.62 13.90
C PRO A 47 9.81 2.18 15.17
N ALA A 48 9.97 1.34 16.16
CA ALA A 48 10.74 1.62 17.36
C ALA A 48 12.21 1.82 17.00
N VAL A 49 12.87 2.75 17.68
CA VAL A 49 14.29 3.07 17.54
C VAL A 49 15.00 2.84 18.87
N ASP A 50 16.33 2.88 18.87
CA ASP A 50 17.10 2.78 20.10
C ASP A 50 16.68 3.87 21.10
N GLY A 51 16.43 3.46 22.35
CA GLY A 51 15.90 4.33 23.40
C GLY A 51 14.40 4.18 23.66
N ASP A 52 13.65 3.54 22.75
CA ASP A 52 12.26 3.17 23.04
C ASP A 52 12.18 2.02 24.07
N PRO A 53 11.07 1.89 24.82
CA PRO A 53 10.90 0.83 25.83
C PRO A 53 10.63 -0.56 25.22
N VAL A 54 10.77 -0.72 23.90
CA VAL A 54 10.55 -1.97 23.17
C VAL A 54 11.66 -2.24 22.17
N GLU A 55 11.80 -3.51 21.77
CA GLU A 55 12.78 -3.94 20.76
C GLU A 55 12.70 -3.07 19.48
N PRO A 56 13.84 -2.52 19.01
CA PRO A 56 13.91 -1.73 17.77
C PRO A 56 13.28 -2.45 16.58
N GLY A 57 12.66 -1.67 15.68
CA GLY A 57 11.98 -2.16 14.49
C GLY A 57 10.55 -2.68 14.71
N ARG A 58 10.08 -2.81 15.95
CA ARG A 58 8.65 -3.06 16.22
C ARG A 58 7.82 -1.82 15.88
N LEU A 59 6.68 -2.00 15.23
CA LEU A 59 5.72 -0.92 15.01
C LEU A 59 5.09 -0.55 16.35
N ILE A 60 5.22 0.71 16.73
CA ILE A 60 4.58 1.30 17.92
C ILE A 60 3.49 2.28 17.48
N ALA A 61 2.41 2.34 18.26
CA ALA A 61 1.39 3.37 18.12
C ALA A 61 1.87 4.67 18.78
N LEU A 62 1.64 5.79 18.11
CA LEU A 62 1.93 7.13 18.60
C LEU A 62 0.63 7.79 19.08
N THR A 63 0.74 8.65 20.09
CA THR A 63 -0.39 9.46 20.55
C THR A 63 -0.79 10.41 19.43
N ALA A 64 -1.93 10.15 18.80
CA ALA A 64 -2.45 10.97 17.72
C ALA A 64 -3.84 11.51 18.10
N THR A 65 -4.04 12.79 17.85
CA THR A 65 -5.35 13.44 18.00
C THR A 65 -6.11 13.40 16.69
N GLY A 66 -7.43 13.18 16.76
CA GLY A 66 -8.33 13.26 15.61
C GLY A 66 -8.88 11.91 15.14
N PRO A 67 -9.97 11.93 14.36
CA PRO A 67 -10.68 10.72 13.97
C PRO A 67 -9.82 9.83 13.06
N LEU A 68 -9.98 8.52 13.26
CA LEU A 68 -9.48 7.50 12.36
C LEU A 68 -10.54 7.22 11.29
N ASP A 69 -10.12 7.03 10.05
CA ASP A 69 -11.04 6.60 9.00
C ASP A 69 -11.32 5.09 9.11
N PRO A 70 -12.39 4.58 8.47
CA PRO A 70 -12.79 3.19 8.59
C PRO A 70 -11.75 2.17 8.12
N VAL A 71 -10.80 2.58 7.27
CA VAL A 71 -9.77 1.71 6.71
C VAL A 71 -8.56 1.63 7.66
N THR A 72 -8.10 2.77 8.19
CA THR A 72 -6.93 2.84 9.09
C THR A 72 -7.26 2.50 10.55
N GLY A 73 -8.52 2.69 10.96
CA GLY A 73 -9.00 2.45 12.34
C GLY A 73 -8.66 1.07 12.90
N PRO A 74 -8.98 -0.04 12.21
CA PRO A 74 -8.68 -1.39 12.69
C PRO A 74 -7.17 -1.64 12.91
N ALA A 75 -6.31 -1.12 12.04
CA ALA A 75 -4.86 -1.26 12.19
C ALA A 75 -4.33 -0.46 13.38
N MET A 76 -4.85 0.75 13.60
CA MET A 76 -4.50 1.54 14.77
C MET A 76 -4.98 0.88 16.06
N ALA A 77 -6.21 0.34 16.09
CA ALA A 77 -6.74 -0.38 17.25
C ALA A 77 -5.91 -1.63 17.59
N LEU A 78 -5.40 -2.34 16.57
CA LEU A 78 -4.50 -3.47 16.76
C LEU A 78 -3.17 -3.04 17.40
N LEU A 79 -2.53 -1.98 16.89
CA LEU A 79 -1.23 -1.51 17.37
C LEU A 79 -1.30 -0.78 18.71
N SER A 80 -2.46 -0.19 19.04
CA SER A 80 -2.70 0.45 20.34
C SER A 80 -2.73 -0.57 21.50
N GLN A 81 -2.99 -1.85 21.22
CA GLN A 81 -2.96 -2.89 22.24
C GLN A 81 -1.54 -3.27 22.65
N ARG A 82 -0.62 -3.32 21.69
CA ARG A 82 0.79 -3.61 21.92
C ARG A 82 1.64 -3.37 20.67
N PRO A 83 2.95 -3.09 20.83
CA PRO A 83 3.90 -3.08 19.72
C PRO A 83 4.02 -4.42 19.02
N LEU A 84 4.09 -4.41 17.69
CA LEU A 84 4.15 -5.62 16.85
C LEU A 84 5.31 -5.57 15.87
N ARG A 85 5.92 -6.71 15.59
CA ARG A 85 6.84 -6.82 14.45
C ARG A 85 6.06 -6.57 13.13
N PRO A 86 6.66 -5.90 12.13
CA PRO A 86 6.05 -5.65 10.82
C PRO A 86 5.29 -6.84 10.22
N GLY A 87 5.94 -7.99 10.10
CA GLY A 87 5.31 -9.19 9.53
C GLY A 87 4.14 -9.72 10.35
N THR A 88 4.18 -9.59 11.68
CA THR A 88 3.07 -9.97 12.55
C THR A 88 1.87 -9.02 12.37
N ALA A 89 2.12 -7.71 12.23
CA ALA A 89 1.06 -6.75 11.96
C ALA A 89 0.38 -7.04 10.62
N ILE A 90 1.17 -7.22 9.55
CA ILE A 90 0.66 -7.60 8.21
C ILE A 90 -0.16 -8.90 8.27
N ALA A 91 0.36 -9.94 8.92
CA ALA A 91 -0.32 -11.24 9.00
C ALA A 91 -1.65 -11.17 9.75
N LYS A 92 -1.76 -10.33 10.79
CA LYS A 92 -3.01 -10.13 11.53
C LYS A 92 -4.06 -9.33 10.74
N LEU A 93 -3.62 -8.37 9.93
CA LEU A 93 -4.49 -7.51 9.13
C LEU A 93 -4.98 -8.16 7.83
N SER A 94 -4.13 -8.97 7.20
CA SER A 94 -4.31 -9.54 5.84
C SER A 94 -5.66 -10.17 5.56
N ARG A 95 -6.30 -10.75 6.59
CA ARG A 95 -7.59 -11.44 6.44
C ARG A 95 -8.77 -10.52 6.19
N ARG A 96 -8.70 -9.24 6.58
CA ARG A 96 -9.86 -8.32 6.57
C ARG A 96 -9.62 -7.03 5.78
N THR A 97 -8.36 -6.62 5.61
CA THR A 97 -8.03 -5.33 4.98
C THR A 97 -8.64 -5.17 3.59
N GLU A 98 -8.56 -6.19 2.74
CA GLU A 98 -9.10 -6.14 1.38
C GLU A 98 -10.62 -5.93 1.38
N ASP A 99 -11.35 -6.70 2.17
CA ASP A 99 -12.81 -6.59 2.23
C ASP A 99 -13.24 -5.21 2.77
N GLN A 100 -12.53 -4.68 3.78
CA GLN A 100 -12.79 -3.35 4.33
C GLN A 100 -12.53 -2.23 3.31
N LEU A 101 -11.45 -2.34 2.53
CA LEU A 101 -11.15 -1.40 1.45
C LEU A 101 -12.21 -1.45 0.35
N LEU A 102 -12.61 -2.65 -0.10
CA LEU A 102 -13.65 -2.81 -1.12
C LEU A 102 -14.99 -2.24 -0.64
N GLU A 103 -15.39 -2.53 0.59
CA GLU A 103 -16.60 -1.97 1.20
C GLU A 103 -16.54 -0.45 1.32
N HIS A 104 -15.38 0.11 1.66
CA HIS A 104 -15.20 1.55 1.76
C HIS A 104 -15.27 2.23 0.39
N LEU A 105 -14.50 1.73 -0.59
CA LEU A 105 -14.51 2.25 -1.96
C LEU A 105 -15.90 2.14 -2.61
N GLN A 106 -16.66 1.08 -2.31
CA GLN A 106 -18.05 0.97 -2.77
C GLN A 106 -18.95 2.01 -2.11
N ARG A 107 -18.84 2.21 -0.78
CA ARG A 107 -19.62 3.23 -0.06
C ARG A 107 -19.31 4.65 -0.55
N CYS A 108 -18.06 4.92 -0.91
CA CYS A 108 -17.62 6.21 -1.44
C CYS A 108 -17.85 6.37 -2.96
N GLY A 109 -18.53 5.41 -3.60
CA GLY A 109 -18.88 5.48 -5.02
C GLY A 109 -17.68 5.42 -5.97
N GLN A 110 -16.54 4.88 -5.54
CA GLN A 110 -15.35 4.72 -6.39
C GLN A 110 -15.45 3.46 -7.26
N ILE A 111 -16.08 2.40 -6.74
CA ILE A 111 -16.25 1.12 -7.41
C ILE A 111 -17.69 0.60 -7.26
N ARG A 112 -18.08 -0.33 -8.13
CA ARG A 112 -19.32 -1.10 -7.99
C ARG A 112 -19.00 -2.59 -7.99
N ARG A 113 -19.57 -3.35 -7.07
CA ARG A 113 -19.48 -4.82 -7.08
C ARG A 113 -20.48 -5.43 -8.06
N ILE A 114 -19.97 -6.26 -8.97
CA ILE A 114 -20.77 -7.05 -9.92
C ILE A 114 -20.46 -8.53 -9.69
N PRO A 115 -21.43 -9.35 -9.23
CA PRO A 115 -21.24 -10.80 -9.12
C PRO A 115 -20.92 -11.40 -10.49
N LEU A 116 -19.91 -12.26 -10.56
CA LEU A 116 -19.57 -12.98 -11.79
C LEU A 116 -20.16 -14.40 -11.76
N PRO A 117 -20.56 -14.94 -12.93
CA PRO A 117 -20.94 -16.35 -13.05
C PRO A 117 -19.79 -17.24 -12.57
N SER A 118 -20.08 -18.14 -11.65
CA SER A 118 -19.08 -19.06 -11.08
C SER A 118 -19.57 -20.49 -11.23
N LYS A 119 -18.71 -21.37 -11.78
CA LYS A 119 -18.97 -22.82 -11.89
C LYS A 119 -18.63 -23.59 -10.60
N GLY A 120 -18.36 -22.91 -9.48
CA GLY A 120 -18.00 -23.56 -8.21
C GLY A 120 -18.38 -22.75 -6.97
N PHE A 121 -18.00 -23.24 -5.78
CA PHE A 121 -18.39 -22.63 -4.49
C PHE A 121 -17.78 -21.24 -4.22
N LYS A 122 -16.74 -20.83 -4.95
CA LYS A 122 -16.15 -19.49 -4.82
C LYS A 122 -16.99 -18.48 -5.58
N LYS A 123 -17.62 -17.56 -4.85
CA LYS A 123 -18.26 -16.37 -5.42
C LYS A 123 -17.18 -15.40 -5.86
N THR A 124 -17.01 -15.23 -7.17
CA THR A 124 -16.13 -14.21 -7.75
C THR A 124 -16.94 -12.95 -8.05
N ALA A 125 -16.34 -11.79 -7.93
CA ALA A 125 -16.95 -10.51 -8.30
C ALA A 125 -15.96 -9.66 -9.07
N ALA A 126 -16.47 -8.87 -10.00
CA ALA A 126 -15.77 -7.75 -10.62
C ALA A 126 -16.10 -6.46 -9.85
N PHE A 127 -15.17 -5.53 -9.89
CA PHE A 127 -15.24 -4.24 -9.20
C PHE A 127 -14.94 -3.08 -10.18
N PRO A 128 -15.74 -2.89 -11.24
CA PRO A 128 -15.53 -1.78 -12.17
C PRO A 128 -15.51 -0.45 -11.46
N LEU A 129 -14.53 0.37 -11.83
CA LEU A 129 -14.37 1.73 -11.37
C LEU A 129 -15.56 2.57 -11.87
N GLN A 130 -16.18 3.32 -10.96
CA GLN A 130 -17.24 4.28 -11.27
C GLN A 130 -16.66 5.67 -11.50
N ARG A 131 -15.53 5.96 -10.84
CA ARG A 131 -14.78 7.20 -10.95
C ARG A 131 -13.34 6.88 -11.26
N ARG A 132 -12.77 7.61 -12.22
CA ARG A 132 -11.41 7.36 -12.72
C ARG A 132 -10.40 8.44 -12.39
N ASP A 133 -10.86 9.63 -12.01
CA ASP A 133 -10.03 10.80 -11.67
C ASP A 133 -8.89 10.44 -10.72
N ARG A 134 -9.20 9.67 -9.68
CA ARG A 134 -8.22 9.26 -8.68
C ARG A 134 -7.21 8.23 -9.20
N VAL A 135 -7.67 7.19 -9.88
CA VAL A 135 -6.77 6.13 -10.39
C VAL A 135 -5.93 6.62 -11.56
N ASP A 136 -6.49 7.46 -12.44
CA ASP A 136 -5.79 7.98 -13.61
C ASP A 136 -4.65 8.91 -13.14
N ALA A 137 -4.89 9.73 -12.10
CA ALA A 137 -3.85 10.54 -11.47
C ALA A 137 -2.77 9.67 -10.81
N ALA A 138 -3.15 8.64 -10.04
CA ALA A 138 -2.21 7.72 -9.40
C ALA A 138 -1.36 6.95 -10.43
N ARG A 139 -1.98 6.49 -11.52
CA ARG A 139 -1.31 5.81 -12.62
C ARG A 139 -0.34 6.73 -13.34
N ALA A 140 -0.77 7.95 -13.67
CA ALA A 140 0.09 8.93 -14.31
C ALA A 140 1.31 9.28 -13.44
N ALA A 141 1.11 9.48 -12.13
CA ALA A 141 2.20 9.75 -11.19
C ALA A 141 3.17 8.57 -11.06
N LEU A 142 2.65 7.33 -11.02
CA LEU A 142 3.47 6.12 -10.97
C LEU A 142 4.31 5.96 -12.25
N LEU A 143 3.70 6.15 -13.42
CA LEU A 143 4.40 6.06 -14.71
C LEU A 143 5.45 7.17 -14.84
N ALA A 144 5.15 8.38 -14.41
CA ALA A 144 6.08 9.49 -14.35
C ALA A 144 7.30 9.20 -13.47
N ALA A 145 7.06 8.72 -12.26
CA ALA A 145 8.11 8.44 -11.30
C ALA A 145 8.99 7.27 -11.72
N LEU A 146 8.38 6.25 -12.32
CA LEU A 146 9.09 5.15 -12.93
C LEU A 146 9.82 5.67 -14.15
N PHE A 147 9.15 5.97 -15.28
CA PHE A 147 9.72 6.16 -16.63
C PHE A 147 10.38 7.52 -16.91
N GLU A 148 9.89 8.59 -16.30
CA GLU A 148 10.39 9.95 -16.56
C GLU A 148 11.34 10.43 -15.45
N ARG A 149 11.56 9.61 -14.41
CA ARG A 149 12.33 9.96 -13.21
C ARG A 149 11.85 11.26 -12.52
N ARG A 150 10.59 11.62 -12.68
CA ARG A 150 9.99 12.69 -11.88
C ARG A 150 9.99 12.29 -10.39
N PRO A 151 10.31 13.20 -9.45
CA PRO A 151 10.19 12.90 -8.04
C PRO A 151 8.78 12.42 -7.70
N PRO A 152 8.60 11.22 -7.13
CA PRO A 152 7.28 10.75 -6.72
C PRO A 152 6.79 11.53 -5.52
N THR A 153 5.47 11.72 -5.42
CA THR A 153 4.86 12.13 -4.15
C THR A 153 5.05 11.01 -3.11
N PRO A 154 4.92 11.33 -1.80
CA PRO A 154 5.05 10.32 -0.74
C PRO A 154 4.14 9.10 -0.94
N SER A 155 2.89 9.32 -1.36
CA SER A 155 1.95 8.22 -1.64
C SER A 155 2.35 7.39 -2.85
N THR A 156 2.79 8.02 -3.96
CA THR A 156 3.29 7.30 -5.13
C THR A 156 4.55 6.49 -4.80
N ALA A 157 5.48 7.06 -4.03
CA ALA A 157 6.68 6.37 -3.59
C ALA A 157 6.36 5.14 -2.73
N ALA A 158 5.42 5.28 -1.78
CA ALA A 158 4.95 4.17 -0.96
C ALA A 158 4.33 3.05 -1.80
N ILE A 159 3.47 3.37 -2.78
CA ILE A 159 2.86 2.39 -3.68
C ILE A 159 3.93 1.65 -4.49
N ILE A 160 4.89 2.38 -5.08
CA ILE A 160 6.00 1.78 -5.84
C ILE A 160 6.83 0.86 -4.94
N ALA A 161 7.18 1.32 -3.73
CA ALA A 161 7.97 0.54 -2.78
C ALA A 161 7.26 -0.77 -2.37
N LEU A 162 5.95 -0.71 -2.12
CA LEU A 162 5.13 -1.88 -1.79
C LEU A 162 5.01 -2.88 -2.95
N LEU A 163 4.72 -2.38 -4.16
CA LEU A 163 4.63 -3.22 -5.35
C LEU A 163 5.98 -3.86 -5.68
N HIS A 164 7.09 -3.11 -5.55
CA HIS A 164 8.42 -3.65 -5.73
C HIS A 164 8.75 -4.74 -4.69
N ALA A 165 8.46 -4.50 -3.41
CA ALA A 165 8.71 -5.44 -2.32
C ALA A 165 7.93 -6.75 -2.44
N ALA A 166 6.71 -6.69 -2.99
CA ALA A 166 5.82 -7.83 -3.17
C ALA A 166 5.94 -8.52 -4.55
N ASP A 167 6.90 -8.11 -5.38
CA ASP A 167 7.02 -8.58 -6.78
C ASP A 167 5.69 -8.41 -7.55
N GLY A 168 5.10 -7.22 -7.40
CA GLY A 168 3.74 -6.89 -7.84
C GLY A 168 3.65 -5.85 -8.96
N LEU A 169 4.78 -5.31 -9.44
CA LEU A 169 4.78 -4.33 -10.54
C LEU A 169 4.18 -4.90 -11.84
N GLY A 170 4.30 -6.21 -12.07
CA GLY A 170 3.68 -6.94 -13.19
C GLY A 170 2.15 -6.92 -13.19
N ALA A 171 1.51 -6.56 -12.07
CA ALA A 171 0.07 -6.36 -12.02
C ALA A 171 -0.38 -5.12 -12.82
N LEU A 172 0.52 -4.13 -13.00
CA LEU A 172 0.19 -2.84 -13.60
C LEU A 172 0.91 -2.60 -14.93
N LEU A 173 2.03 -3.28 -15.16
CA LEU A 173 2.93 -3.04 -16.28
C LEU A 173 3.14 -4.32 -17.09
N SER A 174 3.22 -4.16 -18.41
CA SER A 174 3.65 -5.20 -19.33
C SER A 174 4.83 -4.67 -20.14
N LEU A 175 6.03 -5.20 -19.85
CA LEU A 175 7.30 -4.70 -20.37
C LEU A 175 8.13 -5.84 -20.94
N ASN A 176 9.05 -5.50 -21.84
CA ASN A 176 10.13 -6.42 -22.24
C ASN A 176 11.24 -6.49 -21.18
N ASP A 177 12.20 -7.41 -21.35
CA ASP A 177 13.29 -7.63 -20.38
C ASP A 177 14.09 -6.36 -20.06
N ARG A 178 14.36 -5.54 -21.09
CA ARG A 178 15.07 -4.28 -20.91
C ARG A 178 14.27 -3.30 -20.06
N GLY A 179 12.96 -3.18 -20.32
CA GLY A 179 12.05 -2.36 -19.54
C GLY A 179 11.95 -2.83 -18.09
N TRP A 180 11.88 -4.15 -17.86
CA TRP A 180 11.86 -4.71 -16.50
C TRP A 180 13.13 -4.39 -15.72
N ARG A 181 14.32 -4.59 -16.31
CA ARG A 181 15.58 -4.22 -15.64
C ARG A 181 15.59 -2.76 -15.21
N TRP A 182 15.13 -1.88 -16.08
CA TRP A 182 15.10 -0.46 -15.82
C TRP A 182 14.08 -0.09 -14.72
N VAL A 183 12.87 -0.65 -14.79
CA VAL A 183 11.81 -0.40 -13.80
C VAL A 183 12.17 -0.95 -12.44
N HIS A 184 12.75 -2.15 -12.35
CA HIS A 184 13.21 -2.69 -11.07
C HIS A 184 14.34 -1.86 -10.45
N ALA A 185 15.27 -1.37 -11.26
CA ALA A 185 16.32 -0.46 -10.76
C ALA A 185 15.70 0.81 -10.16
N ARG A 186 14.83 1.50 -10.89
CA ARG A 186 14.20 2.74 -10.41
C ARG A 186 13.27 2.50 -9.22
N ALA A 187 12.45 1.45 -9.24
CA ALA A 187 11.59 1.10 -8.13
C ALA A 187 12.40 0.71 -6.88
N GLY A 188 13.56 0.08 -7.06
CA GLY A 188 14.52 -0.21 -5.99
C GLY A 188 15.10 1.06 -5.35
N GLU A 189 15.52 2.05 -6.14
CA GLU A 189 15.97 3.36 -5.65
C GLU A 189 14.89 4.05 -4.80
N ILE A 190 13.66 4.10 -5.32
CA ILE A 190 12.51 4.69 -4.62
C ILE A 190 12.21 3.91 -3.33
N ALA A 191 12.24 2.58 -3.36
CA ALA A 191 12.01 1.73 -2.20
C ALA A 191 13.10 1.87 -1.12
N LEU A 192 14.28 2.36 -1.48
CA LEU A 192 15.38 2.66 -0.55
C LEU A 192 15.30 4.10 0.00
N GLY A 193 14.32 4.90 -0.42
CA GLY A 193 14.06 6.23 0.11
C GLY A 193 14.69 7.38 -0.67
N SER A 194 15.16 7.18 -1.91
CA SER A 194 15.80 8.25 -2.70
C SER A 194 14.92 9.49 -2.91
N TRP A 195 13.60 9.34 -2.79
CA TRP A 195 12.60 10.39 -2.98
C TRP A 195 12.46 11.34 -1.78
N VAL A 196 13.01 10.99 -0.62
CA VAL A 196 12.86 11.78 0.63
C VAL A 196 13.55 13.13 0.52
N ASP A 197 14.73 13.17 -0.11
CA ASP A 197 15.51 14.39 -0.34
C ASP A 197 14.98 15.20 -1.55
N GLU A 198 14.13 14.59 -2.38
CA GLU A 198 13.51 15.21 -3.56
C GLU A 198 12.15 15.88 -3.23
N SER A 199 11.70 15.78 -1.98
CA SER A 199 10.45 16.36 -1.45
C SER A 199 10.76 17.36 -0.32
N PRO A 200 9.84 18.28 0.07
CA PRO A 200 10.01 19.06 1.29
C PRO A 200 10.11 18.13 2.49
N THR A 201 11.34 17.83 2.94
CA THR A 201 11.57 16.78 3.93
C THR A 201 11.05 17.22 5.29
N ALA A 202 9.96 16.61 5.74
CA ALA A 202 9.43 16.75 7.09
C ALA A 202 9.30 15.38 7.77
N LEU A 203 8.83 15.39 9.02
CA LEU A 203 8.65 14.18 9.83
C LEU A 203 7.80 13.10 9.13
N PRO A 204 6.67 13.43 8.45
CA PRO A 204 5.87 12.44 7.74
C PRO A 204 6.63 11.66 6.65
N GLU A 205 7.45 12.33 5.83
CA GLU A 205 8.17 11.73 4.71
C GLU A 205 9.22 10.75 5.20
N VAL A 206 10.00 11.16 6.20
CA VAL A 206 11.02 10.32 6.84
C VAL A 206 10.35 9.12 7.51
N ASN A 207 9.27 9.34 8.27
CA ASN A 207 8.57 8.26 8.96
C ASN A 207 7.97 7.26 7.95
N LEU A 208 7.40 7.74 6.85
CA LEU A 208 6.86 6.90 5.79
C LEU A 208 7.96 6.04 5.15
N ALA A 209 9.09 6.63 4.78
CA ALA A 209 10.22 5.92 4.16
C ALA A 209 10.82 4.86 5.09
N VAL A 210 11.06 5.21 6.36
CA VAL A 210 11.58 4.29 7.38
C VAL A 210 10.59 3.14 7.64
N THR A 211 9.29 3.45 7.73
CA THR A 211 8.27 2.42 7.89
C THR A 211 8.19 1.50 6.67
N ALA A 212 8.21 2.05 5.45
CA ALA A 212 8.21 1.25 4.22
C ALA A 212 9.42 0.29 4.17
N SER A 213 10.60 0.77 4.54
CA SER A 213 11.80 -0.06 4.66
C SER A 213 11.62 -1.20 5.68
N ALA A 214 11.04 -0.91 6.86
CA ALA A 214 10.76 -1.91 7.89
C ALA A 214 9.72 -2.97 7.47
N LEU A 215 8.74 -2.61 6.62
CA LEU A 215 7.73 -3.55 6.12
C LEU A 215 8.28 -4.46 5.00
N ARG A 216 9.30 -4.02 4.25
CA ARG A 216 9.81 -4.70 3.04
C ARG A 216 10.14 -6.20 3.23
N PRO A 217 10.88 -6.64 4.27
CA PRO A 217 11.21 -8.05 4.45
C PRO A 217 9.97 -8.94 4.65
N ALA A 218 8.91 -8.38 5.21
CA ALA A 218 7.65 -9.07 5.42
C ALA A 218 6.79 -9.18 4.15
N LEU A 219 7.16 -8.52 3.04
CA LEU A 219 6.47 -8.64 1.75
C LEU A 219 7.20 -9.59 0.80
N SER A 220 8.53 -9.70 0.92
CA SER A 220 9.34 -10.60 0.10
C SER A 220 9.26 -12.07 0.52
N ALA A 221 8.83 -12.36 1.76
CA ALA A 221 8.66 -13.71 2.25
C ALA A 221 7.43 -14.39 1.61
N ARG A 222 7.68 -15.35 0.70
CA ARG A 222 6.66 -16.17 0.03
C ARG A 222 5.79 -16.93 1.03
#